data_AF-X0IZ69-F1
#
_entry.id   AF-X0IZ69-F1
#
_cell.length_a   1.000
_cell.length_b   1.000
_cell.length_c   1.000
_cell.angle_alpha   90.00
_cell.angle_beta   90.00
_cell.angle_gamma   90.00
#
_symmetry.space_group_name_H-M   'P 1'
#
loop_
_entity.id
_entity.type
_entity.pdbx_description
1 polymer ?
#
loop_
_entity_poly.entity_id
_entity_poly.type
_entity_poly.pdbx_seq_one_letter_code
_entity_poly.pdbx_strand_id
1 'polypeptide(L)'
;MWHRAYLRYVEELMDFPIPYWNGFAKEAACSTSKFAGIPPMFLEETYQHPSGETRQNPLRFAKALNGKSKDGKSSTVTRNPILTEGPDAKGWKEKIELFKIYHDQIAHALEQKTYTTSESAQHFGVPWANITDFTDDQPDKDYPFRFDFDGLFEQVHDNFHGWVGPDMADNTYTAFDPIFLSYHANMDRLAGIFMDANPENQFTSRFPLQPFINNGTDIDYDDPRRWRYTTIGDMAKDTRALGYMYGEPASPDFSTRKTAEERGVRRAVSSGGKAIVLPAGLPGQDMTAATNSLKSTKKRELIPYVVFTEVGCTTSSYRIDVFTAGAESTAPDVVGNPDFIGQVTRLGMGRGRDGSGPPNTNRCRKPTATRVLCAGKFKDSLSKGDALKIIVTDLETGKEVDEEEYTQMSGFVPKLAWLPDY
;
A
#
# COMPACT_ATOMS: atom_id res chain seq x y z
N MET A 1 -3.84 1.48 -5.70
CA MET A 1 -3.36 2.29 -6.85
C MET A 1 -1.90 2.07 -7.22
N TRP A 2 -0.97 2.00 -6.25
CA TRP A 2 0.45 1.79 -6.58
C TRP A 2 0.69 0.52 -7.41
N HIS A 3 0.07 -0.59 -7.02
CA HIS A 3 0.10 -1.85 -7.76
C HIS A 3 -0.42 -1.74 -9.20
N ARG A 4 -1.46 -0.93 -9.44
CA ARG A 4 -1.95 -0.62 -10.81
C ARG A 4 -0.87 0.03 -11.67
N ALA A 5 -0.15 1.02 -11.13
CA ALA A 5 0.97 1.64 -11.85
C ALA A 5 2.11 0.64 -12.10
N TYR A 6 2.38 -0.26 -11.15
CA TYR A 6 3.38 -1.31 -11.32
C TYR A 6 3.00 -2.30 -12.43
N LEU A 7 1.75 -2.76 -12.48
CA LEU A 7 1.26 -3.63 -13.55
C LEU A 7 1.46 -2.98 -14.91
N ARG A 8 1.05 -1.71 -15.06
CA ARG A 8 1.24 -0.94 -16.29
C ARG A 8 2.70 -0.86 -16.72
N TYR A 9 3.60 -0.64 -15.76
CA TYR A 9 5.03 -0.54 -16.04
C TYR A 9 5.56 -1.88 -16.57
N VAL A 10 5.15 -2.98 -15.95
CA VAL A 10 5.57 -4.32 -16.37
C VAL A 10 4.94 -4.72 -17.71
N GLU A 11 3.68 -4.36 -17.96
CA GLU A 11 3.02 -4.57 -19.26
C GLU A 11 3.72 -3.81 -20.39
N GLU A 12 4.15 -2.57 -20.15
CA GLU A 12 4.94 -1.78 -21.10
C GLU A 12 6.28 -2.45 -21.40
N LEU A 13 6.98 -2.95 -20.36
CA LEU A 13 8.24 -3.66 -20.55
C LEU A 13 8.11 -4.98 -21.32
N MET A 14 7.00 -5.68 -21.10
CA MET A 14 6.74 -6.98 -21.72
C MET A 14 6.07 -6.87 -23.10
N ASP A 15 5.55 -5.68 -23.46
CA ASP A 15 4.69 -5.45 -24.62
C ASP A 15 3.54 -6.48 -24.68
N PHE A 16 2.97 -6.79 -23.52
CA PHE A 16 1.94 -7.81 -23.37
C PHE A 16 1.08 -7.59 -22.12
N PRO A 17 -0.26 -7.69 -22.21
CA PRO A 17 -1.14 -7.55 -21.06
C PRO A 17 -0.99 -8.72 -20.08
N ILE A 18 -0.93 -8.44 -18.79
CA ILE A 18 -0.74 -9.48 -17.76
C ILE A 18 -2.07 -10.24 -17.56
N PRO A 19 -2.11 -11.56 -17.75
CA PRO A 19 -3.31 -12.35 -17.44
C PRO A 19 -3.57 -12.37 -15.94
N TYR A 20 -4.84 -12.19 -15.54
CA TYR A 20 -5.22 -12.20 -14.14
C TYR A 20 -5.58 -13.60 -13.65
N TRP A 21 -5.22 -13.91 -12.40
CA TRP A 21 -5.66 -15.11 -11.71
C TRP A 21 -6.85 -14.80 -10.81
N ASN A 22 -8.02 -15.31 -11.17
CA ASN A 22 -9.25 -15.04 -10.42
C ASN A 22 -9.37 -15.86 -9.12
N GLY A 23 -8.68 -15.42 -8.07
CA GLY A 23 -8.85 -15.97 -6.72
C GLY A 23 -10.25 -15.72 -6.12
N PHE A 24 -11.04 -14.81 -6.70
CA PHE A 24 -12.41 -14.49 -6.26
C PHE A 24 -13.48 -15.32 -7.00
N ALA A 25 -13.08 -16.25 -7.86
CA ALA A 25 -14.01 -17.18 -8.50
C ALA A 25 -14.69 -18.07 -7.45
N LYS A 26 -16.00 -18.29 -7.57
CA LYS A 26 -16.76 -19.17 -6.65
C LYS A 26 -16.13 -20.56 -6.51
N GLU A 27 -15.58 -21.07 -7.60
CA GLU A 27 -14.94 -22.39 -7.62
C GLU A 27 -13.55 -22.42 -6.98
N ALA A 28 -12.87 -21.28 -6.81
CA ALA A 28 -11.54 -21.22 -6.20
C ALA A 28 -11.54 -21.65 -4.72
N ALA A 29 -12.69 -21.56 -4.04
CA ALA A 29 -12.88 -22.05 -2.66
C ALA A 29 -13.30 -23.53 -2.57
N CYS A 30 -13.41 -24.23 -3.70
CA CYS A 30 -13.81 -25.64 -3.76
C CYS A 30 -12.59 -26.52 -4.00
N SER A 31 -12.10 -27.23 -2.97
CA SER A 31 -10.86 -28.04 -3.02
C SER A 31 -10.81 -29.12 -4.10
N THR A 32 -11.94 -29.49 -4.70
CA THR A 32 -12.02 -30.45 -5.81
C THR A 32 -12.19 -29.80 -7.19
N SER A 33 -12.31 -28.47 -7.27
CA SER A 33 -12.41 -27.76 -8.55
C SER A 33 -11.05 -27.66 -9.22
N LYS A 34 -11.06 -27.62 -10.57
CA LYS A 34 -9.89 -27.29 -11.39
C LYS A 34 -9.37 -25.86 -11.20
N PHE A 35 -10.17 -24.98 -10.59
CA PHE A 35 -9.77 -23.60 -10.28
C PHE A 35 -9.24 -23.43 -8.86
N ALA A 36 -9.15 -24.50 -8.07
CA ALA A 36 -8.57 -24.47 -6.74
C ALA A 36 -7.05 -24.46 -6.77
N GLY A 37 -6.46 -23.67 -5.87
CA GLY A 37 -5.01 -23.58 -5.71
C GLY A 37 -4.34 -22.73 -6.79
N ILE A 38 -3.01 -22.85 -6.86
CA ILE A 38 -2.20 -22.10 -7.81
C ILE A 38 -2.47 -22.60 -9.24
N PRO A 39 -2.67 -21.71 -10.24
CA PRO A 39 -2.90 -22.12 -11.62
C PRO A 39 -1.73 -22.98 -12.17
N PRO A 40 -2.02 -24.01 -12.98
CA PRO A 40 -1.00 -24.93 -13.49
C PRO A 40 0.18 -24.26 -14.19
N MET A 41 -0.04 -23.13 -14.87
CA MET A 41 1.03 -22.38 -15.55
C MET A 41 2.16 -21.90 -14.63
N PHE A 42 1.91 -21.78 -13.32
CA PHE A 42 2.93 -21.45 -12.32
C PHE A 42 3.59 -22.70 -11.69
N LEU A 43 3.03 -23.89 -11.95
CA LEU A 43 3.45 -25.16 -11.36
C LEU A 43 4.05 -26.12 -12.39
N GLU A 44 3.84 -25.94 -13.69
CA GLU A 44 4.43 -26.80 -14.71
C GLU A 44 5.96 -26.64 -14.76
N GLU A 45 6.69 -27.74 -14.95
CA GLU A 45 8.16 -27.68 -15.01
C GLU A 45 8.67 -27.10 -16.33
N THR A 46 7.94 -27.34 -17.40
CA THR A 46 8.33 -26.95 -18.75
C THR A 46 7.13 -26.45 -19.53
N TYR A 47 7.39 -25.69 -20.59
CA TYR A 47 6.40 -25.23 -21.55
C TYR A 47 6.87 -25.51 -22.98
N GLN A 48 5.92 -25.59 -23.91
CA GLN A 48 6.22 -25.67 -25.34
C GLN A 48 6.44 -24.27 -25.90
N HIS A 49 7.67 -23.97 -26.30
CA HIS A 49 8.02 -22.69 -26.91
C HIS A 49 7.50 -22.63 -28.35
N PRO A 50 7.10 -21.46 -28.89
CA PRO A 50 6.62 -21.33 -30.27
C PRO A 50 7.60 -21.81 -31.35
N SER A 51 8.89 -21.95 -31.04
CA SER A 51 9.87 -22.57 -31.93
C SER A 51 9.77 -24.10 -32.03
N GLY A 52 8.89 -24.74 -31.25
CA GLY A 52 8.75 -26.19 -31.13
C GLY A 52 9.66 -26.83 -30.08
N GLU A 53 10.41 -26.04 -29.31
CA GLU A 53 11.29 -26.53 -28.24
C GLU A 53 10.55 -26.64 -26.91
N THR A 54 10.78 -27.72 -26.16
CA THR A 54 10.42 -27.79 -24.74
C THR A 54 11.43 -26.98 -23.91
N ARG A 55 10.99 -25.96 -23.19
CA ARG A 55 11.84 -25.10 -22.36
C ARG A 55 11.40 -25.10 -20.89
N GLN A 56 12.32 -24.81 -19.98
CA GLN A 56 12.01 -24.65 -18.56
C GLN A 56 11.02 -23.51 -18.36
N ASN A 57 10.00 -23.73 -17.52
CA ASN A 57 8.96 -22.75 -17.27
C ASN A 57 9.51 -21.55 -16.46
N PRO A 58 9.55 -20.34 -17.03
CA PRO A 58 10.05 -19.16 -16.33
C PRO A 58 9.13 -18.72 -15.17
N LEU A 59 7.84 -19.09 -15.20
CA LEU A 59 6.86 -18.72 -14.19
C LEU A 59 6.97 -19.57 -12.91
N ARG A 60 7.46 -20.81 -13.05
CA ARG A 60 7.77 -21.69 -11.91
C ARG A 60 9.16 -21.41 -11.36
N PHE A 61 10.13 -21.21 -12.25
CA PHE A 61 11.56 -21.12 -11.89
C PHE A 61 12.11 -19.69 -11.94
N ALA A 62 11.26 -18.71 -11.68
CA ALA A 62 11.69 -17.31 -11.56
C ALA A 62 12.77 -17.17 -10.48
N LYS A 63 13.80 -16.37 -10.77
CA LYS A 63 14.90 -16.14 -9.83
C LYS A 63 14.40 -15.32 -8.65
N ALA A 64 14.64 -15.82 -7.45
CA ALA A 64 14.38 -15.07 -6.23
C ALA A 64 15.36 -13.90 -6.08
N LEU A 65 15.07 -12.99 -5.14
CA LEU A 65 15.90 -11.84 -4.85
C LEU A 65 17.36 -12.24 -4.62
N ASN A 66 18.28 -11.68 -5.42
CA ASN A 66 19.71 -12.02 -5.39
C ASN A 66 20.02 -13.53 -5.53
N GLY A 67 19.14 -14.29 -6.15
CA GLY A 67 19.29 -15.74 -6.33
C GLY A 67 19.19 -16.54 -5.05
N LYS A 68 18.47 -16.03 -4.04
CA LYS A 68 18.13 -16.75 -2.80
C LYS A 68 16.67 -16.50 -2.47
N SER A 69 15.90 -17.57 -2.26
CA SER A 69 14.56 -17.49 -1.68
C SER A 69 14.61 -16.95 -0.25
N LYS A 70 13.48 -16.47 0.27
CA LYS A 70 13.33 -15.97 1.64
C LYS A 70 13.80 -16.98 2.69
N ASP A 71 13.56 -18.27 2.47
CA ASP A 71 14.02 -19.34 3.35
C ASP A 71 15.52 -19.70 3.18
N GLY A 72 16.19 -19.09 2.20
CA GLY A 72 17.60 -19.27 1.87
C GLY A 72 17.93 -20.61 1.20
N LYS A 73 16.93 -21.42 0.83
CA LYS A 73 17.14 -22.81 0.39
C LYS A 73 17.18 -22.98 -1.13
N SER A 74 16.61 -22.05 -1.89
CA SER A 74 16.50 -22.14 -3.34
C SER A 74 17.08 -20.92 -4.03
N SER A 75 17.47 -21.09 -5.30
CA SER A 75 17.83 -19.97 -6.18
C SER A 75 16.64 -19.37 -6.93
N THR A 76 15.48 -20.02 -6.83
CA THR A 76 14.20 -19.61 -7.40
C THR A 76 13.21 -19.33 -6.29
N VAL A 77 12.13 -18.64 -6.63
CA VAL A 77 11.03 -18.40 -5.68
C VAL A 77 10.47 -19.72 -5.14
N THR A 78 10.11 -19.71 -3.86
CA THR A 78 9.49 -20.80 -3.12
C THR A 78 8.11 -20.38 -2.64
N ARG A 79 7.20 -21.35 -2.66
CA ARG A 79 5.78 -21.18 -2.32
C ARG A 79 5.38 -22.18 -1.26
N ASN A 80 4.16 -22.08 -0.77
CA ASN A 80 3.65 -22.99 0.25
C ASN A 80 3.64 -24.45 -0.29
N PRO A 81 4.28 -25.41 0.40
CA PRO A 81 4.38 -26.78 -0.06
C PRO A 81 3.03 -27.44 -0.36
N ILE A 82 1.99 -27.16 0.45
CA ILE A 82 0.64 -27.69 0.25
C ILE A 82 0.10 -27.26 -1.12
N LEU A 83 0.35 -26.01 -1.51
CA LEU A 83 -0.12 -25.47 -2.79
C LEU A 83 0.67 -25.99 -3.98
N THR A 84 1.95 -26.30 -3.79
CA THR A 84 2.81 -26.85 -4.86
C THR A 84 2.69 -28.35 -5.04
N GLU A 85 2.39 -29.09 -3.96
CA GLU A 85 2.12 -30.53 -3.98
C GLU A 85 0.71 -30.83 -4.51
N GLY A 86 -0.23 -29.90 -4.32
CA GLY A 86 -1.57 -29.98 -4.91
C GLY A 86 -2.55 -30.80 -4.08
N PRO A 87 -3.62 -31.35 -4.71
CA PRO A 87 -4.72 -32.02 -4.01
C PRO A 87 -4.34 -33.20 -3.11
N ASP A 88 -3.20 -33.84 -3.38
CA ASP A 88 -2.71 -34.98 -2.61
C ASP A 88 -1.98 -34.57 -1.31
N ALA A 89 -1.70 -33.27 -1.15
CA ALA A 89 -1.01 -32.73 0.01
C ALA A 89 -1.87 -32.81 1.29
N LYS A 90 -1.25 -33.17 2.40
CA LYS A 90 -1.91 -33.14 3.71
C LYS A 90 -2.23 -31.68 4.08
N GLY A 91 -3.52 -31.38 4.28
CA GLY A 91 -3.98 -30.03 4.59
C GLY A 91 -4.46 -29.22 3.37
N TRP A 92 -4.49 -29.84 2.17
CA TRP A 92 -4.97 -29.18 0.94
C TRP A 92 -6.37 -28.59 1.11
N LYS A 93 -7.30 -29.39 1.63
CA LYS A 93 -8.69 -28.97 1.79
C LYS A 93 -8.80 -27.73 2.67
N GLU A 94 -8.17 -27.76 3.84
CA GLU A 94 -8.15 -26.65 4.79
C GLU A 94 -7.52 -25.41 4.18
N LYS A 95 -6.41 -25.58 3.45
CA LYS A 95 -5.70 -24.48 2.77
C LYS A 95 -6.56 -23.84 1.68
N ILE A 96 -7.25 -24.61 0.85
CA ILE A 96 -8.14 -24.07 -0.19
C ILE A 96 -9.38 -23.40 0.41
N GLU A 97 -9.96 -24.00 1.45
CA GLU A 97 -11.21 -23.48 2.04
C GLU A 97 -11.05 -22.14 2.76
N LEU A 98 -9.82 -21.66 3.00
CA LEU A 98 -9.54 -20.27 3.41
C LEU A 98 -10.11 -19.24 2.43
N PHE A 99 -10.23 -19.58 1.15
CA PHE A 99 -10.81 -18.69 0.15
C PHE A 99 -12.28 -18.37 0.45
N LYS A 100 -12.99 -19.18 1.23
CA LYS A 100 -14.35 -18.83 1.71
C LYS A 100 -14.32 -17.52 2.52
N ILE A 101 -13.34 -17.41 3.42
CA ILE A 101 -13.14 -16.21 4.25
C ILE A 101 -12.71 -15.04 3.36
N TYR A 102 -11.77 -15.27 2.43
CA TYR A 102 -11.29 -14.22 1.53
C TYR A 102 -12.40 -13.71 0.61
N HIS A 103 -13.28 -14.59 0.13
CA HIS A 103 -14.45 -14.22 -0.67
C HIS A 103 -15.39 -13.33 0.12
N ASP A 104 -15.69 -13.67 1.37
CA ASP A 104 -16.54 -12.85 2.23
C ASP A 104 -15.89 -11.48 2.53
N GLN A 105 -14.58 -11.44 2.77
CA GLN A 105 -13.82 -10.19 2.98
C GLN A 105 -13.83 -9.29 1.73
N ILE A 106 -13.56 -9.85 0.55
CA ILE A 106 -13.60 -9.11 -0.72
C ILE A 106 -15.02 -8.62 -1.00
N ALA A 107 -16.03 -9.48 -0.82
CA ALA A 107 -17.42 -9.11 -0.99
C ALA A 107 -17.77 -7.95 -0.07
N HIS A 108 -17.38 -8.01 1.21
CA HIS A 108 -17.58 -6.95 2.19
C HIS A 108 -16.92 -5.62 1.78
N ALA A 109 -15.67 -5.66 1.31
CA ALA A 109 -14.99 -4.47 0.79
C ALA A 109 -15.74 -3.87 -0.40
N LEU A 110 -16.16 -4.70 -1.36
CA LEU A 110 -16.94 -4.27 -2.53
C LEU A 110 -18.32 -3.67 -2.18
N GLU A 111 -18.81 -3.84 -0.95
CA GLU A 111 -20.06 -3.22 -0.49
C GLU A 111 -19.91 -1.77 -0.04
N GLN A 112 -18.68 -1.34 0.23
CA GLN A 112 -18.42 0.00 0.71
C GLN A 112 -18.80 1.04 -0.36
N LYS A 113 -19.17 2.24 0.11
CA LYS A 113 -19.49 3.37 -0.79
C LYS A 113 -18.32 4.30 -1.00
N THR A 114 -17.41 4.34 -0.04
CA THR A 114 -16.29 5.26 0.00
C THR A 114 -15.01 4.50 -0.29
N TYR A 115 -14.20 5.00 -1.22
CA TYR A 115 -12.88 4.41 -1.50
C TYR A 115 -11.96 4.52 -0.29
N THR A 116 -11.73 5.75 0.18
CA THR A 116 -10.93 6.10 1.38
C THR A 116 -11.60 7.29 2.05
N THR A 117 -11.80 7.28 3.37
CA THR A 117 -12.39 8.43 4.07
C THR A 117 -11.40 9.60 4.21
N SER A 118 -11.89 10.80 4.51
CA SER A 118 -11.01 11.93 4.82
C SER A 118 -10.18 11.71 6.09
N GLU A 119 -10.68 10.94 7.05
CA GLU A 119 -9.95 10.57 8.27
C GLU A 119 -8.80 9.61 7.96
N SER A 120 -9.08 8.54 7.21
CA SER A 120 -8.08 7.62 6.67
C SER A 120 -7.05 8.36 5.81
N ALA A 121 -7.52 9.25 4.92
CA ALA A 121 -6.64 10.07 4.08
C ALA A 121 -5.77 11.00 4.91
N GLN A 122 -6.29 11.66 5.96
CA GLN A 122 -5.53 12.58 6.81
C GLN A 122 -4.40 11.91 7.60
N HIS A 123 -4.42 10.58 7.73
CA HIS A 123 -3.32 9.78 8.29
C HIS A 123 -2.28 9.41 7.23
N PHE A 124 -2.07 10.31 6.25
CA PHE A 124 -1.05 10.22 5.20
C PHE A 124 0.32 9.85 5.79
N GLY A 125 0.78 8.62 5.52
CA GLY A 125 2.11 8.17 5.92
C GLY A 125 2.16 7.01 6.91
N VAL A 126 1.03 6.38 7.21
CA VAL A 126 1.01 4.96 7.62
C VAL A 126 0.80 4.14 6.34
N PRO A 127 1.85 3.89 5.53
CA PRO A 127 1.66 3.01 4.39
C PRO A 127 1.29 1.62 4.91
N TRP A 128 0.32 0.98 4.27
CA TRP A 128 0.03 -0.44 4.47
C TRP A 128 1.31 -1.31 4.35
N ALA A 129 2.30 -0.81 3.58
CA ALA A 129 3.66 -1.33 3.46
C ALA A 129 4.51 -1.39 4.75
N ASN A 130 3.94 -1.12 5.94
CA ASN A 130 4.63 -1.37 7.23
C ASN A 130 4.60 -2.83 7.65
N ILE A 131 3.66 -3.61 7.08
CA ILE A 131 3.62 -5.05 7.28
C ILE A 131 4.73 -5.64 6.41
N THR A 132 5.75 -6.20 7.07
CA THR A 132 6.93 -6.77 6.39
C THR A 132 6.69 -8.21 5.95
N ASP A 133 5.96 -8.96 6.78
CA ASP A 133 5.64 -10.36 6.56
C ASP A 133 4.12 -10.58 6.69
N PHE A 134 3.57 -11.34 5.76
CA PHE A 134 2.15 -11.62 5.61
C PHE A 134 1.81 -13.04 6.12
N THR A 135 0.57 -13.23 6.54
CA THR A 135 0.03 -14.49 7.06
C THR A 135 -1.29 -14.78 6.35
N ASP A 136 -1.73 -16.04 6.36
CA ASP A 136 -3.04 -16.44 5.80
C ASP A 136 -4.25 -15.76 6.49
N ASP A 137 -4.04 -15.18 7.67
CA ASP A 137 -5.04 -14.51 8.50
C ASP A 137 -4.40 -13.32 9.21
N GLN A 138 -4.39 -12.18 8.53
CA GLN A 138 -3.80 -10.93 8.99
C GLN A 138 -4.65 -10.31 10.10
N PRO A 139 -4.05 -9.95 11.26
CA PRO A 139 -4.80 -9.37 12.36
C PRO A 139 -5.46 -8.04 12.00
N ASP A 140 -6.75 -7.90 12.34
CA ASP A 140 -7.53 -6.68 12.11
C ASP A 140 -6.88 -5.40 12.67
N LYS A 141 -6.19 -5.53 13.81
CA LYS A 141 -5.49 -4.42 14.49
C LYS A 141 -4.39 -3.77 13.65
N ASP A 142 -3.85 -4.49 12.67
CA ASP A 142 -2.78 -4.00 11.80
C ASP A 142 -3.35 -3.05 10.72
N TYR A 143 -4.69 -2.95 10.65
CA TYR A 143 -5.43 -2.14 9.68
C TYR A 143 -6.42 -1.21 10.41
N PRO A 144 -5.97 -0.03 10.88
CA PRO A 144 -6.80 0.87 11.68
C PRO A 144 -7.99 1.50 10.92
N PHE A 145 -8.02 1.40 9.59
CA PHE A 145 -9.05 2.01 8.73
C PHE A 145 -9.95 0.96 8.04
N ARG A 146 -10.28 -0.14 8.71
CA ARG A 146 -11.14 -1.22 8.16
C ARG A 146 -12.64 -0.89 8.08
N PHE A 147 -12.97 0.29 7.57
CA PHE A 147 -14.35 0.75 7.38
C PHE A 147 -14.59 1.42 6.01
N ASP A 148 -13.51 1.69 5.26
CA ASP A 148 -13.58 2.06 3.85
C ASP A 148 -13.10 0.90 2.96
N PHE A 149 -13.30 1.06 1.65
CA PHE A 149 -12.95 0.03 0.68
C PHE A 149 -11.46 -0.31 0.76
N ASP A 150 -10.56 0.68 0.72
CA ASP A 150 -9.13 0.41 0.60
C ASP A 150 -8.56 -0.29 1.84
N GLY A 151 -8.97 0.09 3.05
CA GLY A 151 -8.52 -0.59 4.27
C GLY A 151 -9.01 -2.03 4.40
N LEU A 152 -10.27 -2.32 4.02
CA LEU A 152 -10.81 -3.68 4.03
C LEU A 152 -10.22 -4.54 2.91
N PHE A 153 -10.00 -3.94 1.73
CA PHE A 153 -9.52 -4.64 0.55
C PHE A 153 -8.03 -4.98 0.65
N GLU A 154 -7.22 -4.13 1.29
CA GLU A 154 -5.78 -4.37 1.47
C GLU A 154 -5.52 -5.57 2.41
N GLN A 155 -6.33 -5.76 3.46
CA GLN A 155 -6.12 -6.88 4.39
C GLN A 155 -6.27 -8.24 3.71
N VAL A 156 -7.33 -8.43 2.93
CA VAL A 156 -7.51 -9.69 2.19
C VAL A 156 -6.49 -9.83 1.06
N HIS A 157 -5.98 -8.72 0.54
CA HIS A 157 -4.83 -8.71 -0.35
C HIS A 157 -3.58 -9.30 0.32
N ASP A 158 -3.27 -8.87 1.54
CA ASP A 158 -2.13 -9.35 2.31
C ASP A 158 -2.33 -10.80 2.79
N ASN A 159 -3.56 -11.19 3.12
CA ASN A 159 -3.89 -12.59 3.42
C ASN A 159 -3.49 -13.53 2.28
N PHE A 160 -3.73 -13.10 1.04
CA PHE A 160 -3.39 -13.89 -0.13
C PHE A 160 -1.87 -14.05 -0.31
N HIS A 161 -1.09 -12.98 -0.06
CA HIS A 161 0.37 -13.06 -0.05
C HIS A 161 0.86 -14.11 0.94
N GLY A 162 0.36 -14.05 2.18
CA GLY A 162 0.63 -15.07 3.20
C GLY A 162 0.25 -16.48 2.73
N TRP A 163 -0.94 -16.59 2.13
CA TRP A 163 -1.49 -17.84 1.64
C TRP A 163 -0.60 -18.50 0.58
N VAL A 164 -0.06 -17.74 -0.38
CA VAL A 164 0.80 -18.27 -1.45
C VAL A 164 2.11 -18.83 -0.90
N GLY A 165 2.70 -18.20 0.13
CA GLY A 165 3.85 -18.75 0.86
C GLY A 165 5.06 -17.83 0.90
N PRO A 166 6.23 -18.31 1.35
CA PRO A 166 7.27 -17.50 1.99
C PRO A 166 7.85 -16.35 1.17
N ASP A 167 8.08 -16.52 -0.14
CA ASP A 167 8.56 -15.42 -0.97
C ASP A 167 7.45 -14.40 -1.29
N MET A 168 6.22 -14.87 -1.53
CA MET A 168 5.05 -13.99 -1.71
C MET A 168 4.63 -13.31 -0.41
N ALA A 169 4.89 -13.94 0.73
CA ALA A 169 4.55 -13.48 2.06
C ALA A 169 5.52 -12.44 2.62
N ASP A 170 6.59 -12.05 1.92
CA ASP A 170 7.52 -11.02 2.35
C ASP A 170 7.52 -9.87 1.33
N ASN A 171 7.27 -8.65 1.80
CA ASN A 171 7.16 -7.46 0.94
C ASN A 171 8.44 -7.17 0.11
N THR A 172 9.60 -7.63 0.57
CA THR A 172 10.90 -7.53 -0.12
C THR A 172 11.06 -8.57 -1.23
N TYR A 173 10.44 -9.74 -1.08
CA TYR A 173 10.58 -10.89 -1.99
C TYR A 173 9.41 -11.03 -2.96
N THR A 174 8.21 -10.57 -2.57
CA THR A 174 6.95 -10.88 -3.24
C THR A 174 6.94 -10.50 -4.72
N ALA A 175 7.53 -9.34 -5.06
CA ALA A 175 7.60 -8.87 -6.45
C ALA A 175 8.46 -9.74 -7.39
N PHE A 176 9.25 -10.68 -6.86
CA PHE A 176 10.06 -11.63 -7.64
C PHE A 176 9.29 -12.89 -8.04
N ASP A 177 8.15 -13.18 -7.41
CA ASP A 177 7.29 -14.29 -7.82
C ASP A 177 6.33 -13.82 -8.94
N PRO A 178 6.31 -14.45 -10.12
CA PRO A 178 5.40 -14.09 -11.20
C PRO A 178 3.92 -14.18 -10.84
N ILE A 179 3.55 -14.93 -9.79
CA ILE A 179 2.18 -14.92 -9.25
C ILE A 179 1.78 -13.51 -8.81
N PHE A 180 2.72 -12.70 -8.29
CA PHE A 180 2.48 -11.32 -7.89
C PHE A 180 1.72 -10.56 -8.98
N LEU A 181 2.24 -10.59 -10.21
CA LEU A 181 1.65 -9.87 -11.35
C LEU A 181 0.23 -10.34 -11.65
N SER A 182 0.02 -11.66 -11.75
CA SER A 182 -1.28 -12.22 -12.11
C SER A 182 -2.34 -12.04 -11.01
N TYR A 183 -1.92 -12.15 -9.75
CA TYR A 183 -2.78 -11.88 -8.61
C TYR A 183 -3.15 -10.40 -8.52
N HIS A 184 -2.17 -9.51 -8.60
CA HIS A 184 -2.41 -8.07 -8.60
C HIS A 184 -3.25 -7.60 -9.77
N ALA A 185 -3.14 -8.23 -10.95
CA ALA A 185 -4.04 -7.97 -12.06
C ALA A 185 -5.51 -8.30 -11.71
N ASN A 186 -5.77 -9.34 -10.91
CA ASN A 186 -7.12 -9.62 -10.43
C ASN A 186 -7.56 -8.63 -9.35
N MET A 187 -6.66 -8.24 -8.42
CA MET A 187 -6.98 -7.21 -7.43
C MET A 187 -7.27 -5.86 -8.10
N ASP A 188 -6.56 -5.55 -9.19
CA ASP A 188 -6.82 -4.37 -10.01
C ASP A 188 -8.16 -4.43 -10.73
N ARG A 189 -8.52 -5.61 -11.28
CA ARG A 189 -9.85 -5.88 -11.84
C ARG A 189 -10.95 -5.63 -10.83
N LEU A 190 -10.83 -6.17 -9.62
CA LEU A 190 -11.81 -6.00 -8.54
C LEU A 190 -11.91 -4.54 -8.09
N ALA A 191 -10.78 -3.82 -7.99
CA ALA A 191 -10.79 -2.38 -7.74
C ALA A 191 -11.47 -1.60 -8.87
N GLY A 192 -11.30 -2.02 -10.13
CA GLY A 192 -12.04 -1.49 -11.28
C GLY A 192 -13.55 -1.68 -11.14
N ILE A 193 -14.01 -2.89 -10.77
CA ILE A 193 -15.43 -3.17 -10.50
C ILE A 193 -15.97 -2.23 -9.42
N PHE A 194 -15.21 -2.01 -8.34
CA PHE A 194 -15.60 -1.07 -7.29
C PHE A 194 -15.76 0.37 -7.81
N MET A 195 -14.82 0.85 -8.62
CA MET A 195 -14.86 2.20 -9.19
C MET A 195 -16.05 2.37 -10.15
N ASP A 196 -16.29 1.38 -11.00
CA ASP A 196 -17.42 1.37 -11.94
C ASP A 196 -18.77 1.31 -11.20
N ALA A 197 -18.81 0.63 -10.06
CA ALA A 197 -19.95 0.59 -9.17
C ALA A 197 -20.06 1.84 -8.27
N ASN A 198 -19.09 2.75 -8.23
CA ASN A 198 -19.12 3.94 -7.36
C ASN A 198 -18.44 5.15 -8.03
N PRO A 199 -18.96 5.65 -9.17
CA PRO A 199 -18.34 6.74 -9.94
C PRO A 199 -18.34 8.10 -9.22
N GLU A 200 -19.07 8.23 -8.11
CA GLU A 200 -19.08 9.41 -7.24
C GLU A 200 -17.87 9.50 -6.31
N ASN A 201 -17.06 8.44 -6.22
CA ASN A 201 -15.90 8.40 -5.33
C ASN A 201 -14.89 9.49 -5.65
N GLN A 202 -14.34 10.07 -4.58
CA GLN A 202 -13.30 11.08 -4.68
C GLN A 202 -11.95 10.46 -4.29
N PHE A 203 -10.93 10.81 -5.06
CA PHE A 203 -9.57 10.36 -4.84
C PHE A 203 -8.65 11.53 -4.57
N THR A 204 -7.64 11.29 -3.73
CA THR A 204 -6.56 12.23 -3.48
C THR A 204 -5.67 12.32 -4.73
N SER A 205 -5.89 13.33 -5.57
CA SER A 205 -5.34 13.29 -6.93
C SER A 205 -3.83 13.56 -7.05
N ARG A 206 -3.20 14.23 -6.07
CA ARG A 206 -1.83 14.77 -6.21
C ARG A 206 -0.73 13.94 -5.54
N PHE A 207 -1.07 12.84 -4.89
CA PHE A 207 -0.06 12.04 -4.20
C PHE A 207 0.79 11.26 -5.21
N PRO A 208 2.12 11.41 -5.22
CA PRO A 208 2.99 10.75 -6.19
C PRO A 208 3.17 9.26 -5.83
N LEU A 209 2.98 8.40 -6.83
CA LEU A 209 3.21 6.95 -6.77
C LEU A 209 4.64 6.66 -7.25
N GLN A 210 5.63 7.05 -6.46
CA GLN A 210 7.04 6.78 -6.80
C GLN A 210 7.29 5.25 -6.87
N PRO A 211 8.16 4.79 -7.78
CA PRO A 211 9.02 5.57 -8.68
C PRO A 211 8.40 5.90 -10.04
N PHE A 212 7.10 5.66 -10.24
CA PHE A 212 6.48 5.68 -11.56
C PHE A 212 6.33 7.09 -12.14
N ILE A 213 6.65 7.24 -13.42
CA ILE A 213 6.40 8.43 -14.23
C ILE A 213 5.57 8.05 -15.47
N ASN A 214 5.17 9.03 -16.28
CA ASN A 214 4.48 8.79 -17.56
C ASN A 214 3.23 7.88 -17.44
N ASN A 215 2.34 8.15 -16.49
CA ASN A 215 1.16 7.31 -16.20
C ASN A 215 1.49 5.83 -15.88
N GLY A 216 2.63 5.56 -15.27
CA GLY A 216 3.01 4.21 -14.88
C GLY A 216 3.69 3.40 -15.98
N THR A 217 4.11 4.01 -17.10
CA THR A 217 4.81 3.27 -18.17
C THR A 217 6.33 3.35 -18.06
N ASP A 218 6.86 4.17 -17.14
CA ASP A 218 8.30 4.35 -16.97
C ASP A 218 8.61 4.68 -15.49
N ILE A 219 9.88 4.64 -15.10
CA ILE A 219 10.34 4.84 -13.72
C ILE A 219 11.48 5.86 -13.63
N ASP A 220 11.47 6.63 -12.54
CA ASP A 220 12.57 7.52 -12.19
C ASP A 220 12.78 7.52 -10.68
N TYR A 221 13.93 7.03 -10.22
CA TYR A 221 14.24 6.97 -8.79
C TYR A 221 14.81 8.28 -8.23
N ASP A 222 15.36 9.13 -9.09
CA ASP A 222 16.24 10.22 -8.69
C ASP A 222 15.66 11.61 -8.98
N ASP A 223 14.57 11.71 -9.75
CA ASP A 223 13.98 13.00 -10.09
C ASP A 223 13.42 13.75 -8.86
N PRO A 224 13.94 14.95 -8.54
CA PRO A 224 13.44 15.72 -7.41
C PRO A 224 12.05 16.33 -7.64
N ARG A 225 11.56 16.36 -8.88
CA ARG A 225 10.32 17.05 -9.27
C ARG A 225 9.11 16.16 -9.03
N ARG A 226 8.41 16.40 -7.92
CA ARG A 226 7.19 15.66 -7.53
C ARG A 226 6.11 15.58 -8.61
N TRP A 227 5.99 16.61 -9.45
CA TRP A 227 4.98 16.69 -10.52
C TRP A 227 5.28 15.78 -11.72
N ARG A 228 6.49 15.22 -11.83
CA ARG A 228 6.83 14.27 -12.89
C ARG A 228 6.28 12.88 -12.62
N TYR A 229 6.06 12.56 -11.35
CA TYR A 229 5.56 11.26 -10.93
C TYR A 229 4.09 11.08 -11.26
N THR A 230 3.77 9.87 -11.71
CA THR A 230 2.41 9.36 -11.78
C THR A 230 1.75 9.50 -10.41
N THR A 231 0.51 9.94 -10.40
CA THR A 231 -0.21 10.21 -9.16
C THR A 231 -1.32 9.19 -8.90
N ILE A 232 -1.83 9.17 -7.66
CA ILE A 232 -3.08 8.46 -7.34
C ILE A 232 -4.20 8.89 -8.29
N GLY A 233 -4.32 10.20 -8.59
CA GLY A 233 -5.34 10.71 -9.50
C GLY A 233 -5.19 10.20 -10.93
N ASP A 234 -3.96 9.92 -11.37
CA ASP A 234 -3.73 9.31 -12.66
C ASP A 234 -4.20 7.87 -12.70
N MET A 235 -3.95 7.09 -11.65
CA MET A 235 -4.28 5.66 -11.58
C MET A 235 -5.70 5.36 -11.09
N ALA A 236 -6.38 6.31 -10.44
CA ALA A 236 -7.77 6.20 -10.03
C ALA A 236 -8.77 6.38 -11.19
N LYS A 237 -8.28 6.67 -12.40
CA LYS A 237 -9.11 6.73 -13.61
C LYS A 237 -9.66 5.33 -13.93
N ASP A 238 -10.80 5.34 -14.59
CA ASP A 238 -11.39 4.17 -15.22
C ASP A 238 -10.37 3.43 -16.13
N THR A 239 -10.39 2.10 -16.12
CA THR A 239 -9.42 1.28 -16.88
C THR A 239 -9.47 1.59 -18.39
N ARG A 240 -10.65 1.94 -18.94
CA ARG A 240 -10.82 2.37 -20.34
C ARG A 240 -10.09 3.68 -20.62
N ALA A 241 -10.12 4.63 -19.68
CA ALA A 241 -9.37 5.88 -19.78
C ALA A 241 -7.85 5.65 -19.62
N LEU A 242 -7.47 4.55 -18.97
CA LEU A 242 -6.10 4.08 -18.87
C LEU A 242 -5.64 3.28 -20.09
N GLY A 243 -6.55 2.85 -20.96
CA GLY A 243 -6.25 2.18 -22.22
C GLY A 243 -6.25 0.65 -22.15
N TYR A 244 -6.81 0.05 -21.09
CA TYR A 244 -6.92 -1.40 -20.96
C TYR A 244 -8.29 -1.82 -20.42
N MET A 245 -8.64 -3.09 -20.61
CA MET A 245 -9.87 -3.69 -20.08
C MET A 245 -9.60 -5.14 -19.69
N TYR A 246 -10.34 -5.63 -18.69
CA TYR A 246 -10.30 -7.04 -18.31
C TYR A 246 -11.36 -7.82 -19.07
N GLY A 247 -10.98 -9.02 -19.54
CA GLY A 247 -11.94 -9.98 -20.09
C GLY A 247 -12.76 -10.66 -19.00
N GLU A 248 -13.87 -11.28 -19.39
CA GLU A 248 -14.72 -12.07 -18.50
C GLU A 248 -13.97 -13.22 -17.82
N PRO A 249 -14.27 -13.54 -16.55
CA PRO A 249 -13.57 -14.58 -15.82
C PRO A 249 -13.95 -15.97 -16.32
N ALA A 250 -12.95 -16.86 -16.38
CA ALA A 250 -13.15 -18.25 -16.81
C ALA A 250 -14.08 -19.07 -15.89
N SER A 251 -14.20 -18.64 -14.63
CA SER A 251 -15.19 -19.12 -13.66
C SER A 251 -15.87 -17.90 -13.03
N PRO A 252 -17.20 -17.89 -12.83
CA PRO A 252 -17.90 -16.75 -12.27
C PRO A 252 -17.35 -16.32 -10.92
N ASP A 253 -17.31 -15.01 -10.70
CA ASP A 253 -16.99 -14.43 -9.40
C ASP A 253 -17.96 -14.93 -8.32
N PHE A 254 -17.47 -15.00 -7.08
CA PHE A 254 -18.27 -15.36 -5.91
C PHE A 254 -19.50 -14.46 -5.76
N SER A 255 -19.31 -13.15 -5.97
CA SER A 255 -20.39 -12.18 -6.08
C SER A 255 -20.04 -11.12 -7.12
N THR A 256 -21.07 -10.59 -7.78
CA THR A 256 -20.91 -9.52 -8.79
C THR A 256 -21.65 -8.29 -8.33
N ARG A 257 -20.94 -7.16 -8.23
CA ARG A 257 -21.55 -5.86 -7.97
C ARG A 257 -22.11 -5.29 -9.25
N LYS A 258 -23.35 -4.78 -9.18
CA LYS A 258 -23.95 -4.05 -10.30
C LYS A 258 -23.18 -2.76 -10.52
N THR A 259 -22.81 -2.51 -11.77
CA THR A 259 -22.20 -1.26 -12.21
C THR A 259 -23.13 -0.07 -11.94
N ALA A 260 -22.59 1.15 -11.97
CA ALA A 260 -23.41 2.36 -11.91
C ALA A 260 -24.47 2.40 -13.03
N GLU A 261 -24.12 1.97 -14.23
CA GLU A 261 -25.04 1.90 -15.37
C GLU A 261 -26.21 0.94 -15.13
N GLU A 262 -25.93 -0.28 -14.65
CA GLU A 262 -26.95 -1.29 -14.34
C GLU A 262 -27.88 -0.87 -13.18
N ARG A 263 -27.40 0.03 -12.30
CA ARG A 263 -28.22 0.65 -11.25
C ARG A 263 -28.98 1.88 -11.75
N GLY A 264 -28.84 2.26 -13.02
CA GLY A 264 -29.52 3.40 -13.63
C GLY A 264 -28.85 4.76 -13.35
N VAL A 265 -27.63 4.78 -12.83
CA VAL A 265 -26.87 6.01 -12.54
C VAL A 265 -26.19 6.48 -13.82
N ARG A 266 -26.83 7.41 -14.55
CA ARG A 266 -26.35 7.92 -15.85
C ARG A 266 -25.42 9.13 -15.75
N ARG A 267 -25.34 9.79 -14.59
CA ARG A 267 -24.43 10.91 -14.32
C ARG A 267 -23.99 10.87 -12.86
N ALA A 268 -22.69 10.82 -12.63
CA ALA A 268 -22.13 11.12 -11.32
C ALA A 268 -22.50 12.57 -10.94
N VAL A 269 -23.07 12.77 -9.75
CA VAL A 269 -23.30 14.11 -9.23
C VAL A 269 -21.94 14.69 -8.86
N SER A 270 -21.51 15.73 -9.58
CA SER A 270 -20.23 16.39 -9.29
C SER A 270 -20.27 16.97 -7.88
N SER A 271 -19.54 16.38 -6.95
CA SER A 271 -19.45 16.85 -5.56
C SER A 271 -18.40 17.96 -5.37
N GLY A 272 -17.74 18.40 -6.45
CA GLY A 272 -16.71 19.44 -6.42
C GLY A 272 -15.43 18.96 -5.73
N GLY A 273 -14.33 18.83 -6.49
CA GLY A 273 -13.05 18.48 -5.89
C GLY A 273 -12.51 19.64 -5.06
N LYS A 274 -12.20 19.40 -3.77
CA LYS A 274 -11.33 20.31 -3.01
C LYS A 274 -9.88 20.04 -3.42
N ALA A 275 -9.29 20.94 -4.20
CA ALA A 275 -7.86 20.87 -4.49
C ALA A 275 -7.06 21.11 -3.21
N ILE A 276 -6.33 20.11 -2.71
CA ILE A 276 -5.34 20.30 -1.66
C ILE A 276 -4.17 21.09 -2.26
N VAL A 277 -4.08 22.37 -1.93
CA VAL A 277 -2.95 23.25 -2.28
C VAL A 277 -1.90 23.10 -1.20
N LEU A 278 -0.65 22.77 -1.58
CA LEU A 278 0.46 22.73 -0.63
C LEU A 278 0.68 24.14 -0.04
N PRO A 279 0.81 24.29 1.28
CA PRO A 279 1.01 25.60 1.90
C PRO A 279 2.35 26.23 1.59
N ALA A 280 2.32 27.54 1.42
CA ALA A 280 3.49 28.40 1.59
C ALA A 280 3.92 28.41 3.06
N GLY A 281 5.23 28.34 3.32
CA GLY A 281 5.80 28.39 4.68
C GLY A 281 6.64 27.18 5.11
N LEU A 282 7.09 26.34 4.18
CA LEU A 282 8.13 25.35 4.49
C LEU A 282 9.44 26.06 4.88
N PRO A 283 10.21 25.56 5.87
CA PRO A 283 11.48 26.17 6.25
C PRO A 283 12.43 26.20 5.06
N GLY A 284 12.89 27.39 4.67
CA GLY A 284 13.86 27.60 3.58
C GLY A 284 13.36 28.31 2.32
N GLN A 285 12.10 28.78 2.26
CA GLN A 285 11.66 29.68 1.19
C GLN A 285 11.82 31.16 1.59
N ASP A 286 12.68 31.87 0.85
CA ASP A 286 12.79 33.33 0.93
C ASP A 286 11.43 34.00 0.66
N MET A 287 11.01 34.87 1.58
CA MET A 287 9.72 35.57 1.56
C MET A 287 9.62 36.71 0.53
N THR A 288 10.51 36.79 -0.46
CA THR A 288 10.62 37.98 -1.32
C THR A 288 9.87 37.89 -2.65
N ALA A 289 9.24 36.76 -3.00
CA ALA A 289 8.54 36.61 -4.27
C ALA A 289 7.09 36.10 -4.12
N ALA A 290 6.22 36.91 -3.49
CA ALA A 290 4.77 36.69 -3.58
C ALA A 290 3.96 37.99 -3.39
N THR A 291 4.40 39.09 -3.98
CA THR A 291 3.55 40.27 -4.17
C THR A 291 2.94 40.21 -5.57
N ASN A 292 1.76 39.60 -5.67
CA ASN A 292 0.66 39.95 -6.59
C ASN A 292 -0.27 38.77 -6.87
N SER A 293 -0.92 38.24 -5.84
CA SER A 293 -2.28 37.70 -5.97
C SER A 293 -2.85 37.49 -4.57
N LEU A 294 -4.18 37.69 -4.46
CA LEU A 294 -5.00 37.55 -3.24
C LEU A 294 -5.09 38.80 -2.35
N LYS A 295 -5.77 39.83 -2.89
CA LYS A 295 -6.63 40.66 -2.03
C LYS A 295 -7.78 39.78 -1.52
N SER A 296 -8.02 39.85 -0.21
CA SER A 296 -9.13 39.25 0.55
C SER A 296 -9.05 37.75 0.84
N THR A 297 -8.49 37.40 2.00
CA THR A 297 -8.91 36.20 2.74
C THR A 297 -9.02 36.57 4.23
N LYS A 298 -10.18 36.27 4.81
CA LYS A 298 -10.45 36.27 6.26
C LYS A 298 -9.26 35.64 7.01
N LYS A 299 -8.96 36.11 8.23
CA LYS A 299 -8.00 35.45 9.16
C LYS A 299 -8.35 33.96 9.21
N ARG A 300 -7.54 33.13 8.56
CA ARG A 300 -7.72 31.67 8.58
C ARG A 300 -7.29 31.18 9.96
N GLU A 301 -8.13 30.34 10.52
CA GLU A 301 -7.92 29.74 11.83
C GLU A 301 -6.70 28.79 11.75
N LEU A 302 -5.79 28.91 12.71
CA LEU A 302 -4.62 28.03 12.79
C LEU A 302 -4.99 26.77 13.58
N ILE A 303 -4.55 25.62 13.10
CA ILE A 303 -4.66 24.31 13.74
C ILE A 303 -3.26 23.71 13.95
N PRO A 304 -3.06 22.89 14.99
CA PRO A 304 -1.78 22.26 15.26
C PRO A 304 -1.49 21.08 14.33
N TYR A 305 -0.23 20.93 13.98
CA TYR A 305 0.36 19.85 13.20
C TYR A 305 1.62 19.34 13.87
N VAL A 306 1.82 18.02 13.86
CA VAL A 306 3.05 17.39 14.32
C VAL A 306 3.95 17.16 13.11
N VAL A 307 5.15 17.74 13.10
CA VAL A 307 6.05 17.75 11.95
C VAL A 307 7.36 17.06 12.30
N PHE A 308 7.68 15.99 11.59
CA PHE A 308 8.98 15.34 11.63
C PHE A 308 9.81 15.86 10.46
N THR A 309 10.86 16.61 10.76
CA THR A 309 11.85 17.08 9.78
C THR A 309 13.04 16.15 9.73
N GLU A 310 13.81 16.15 8.65
CA GLU A 310 15.04 15.35 8.55
C GLU A 310 14.82 13.83 8.55
N VAL A 311 13.67 13.40 8.04
CA VAL A 311 13.28 11.98 7.94
C VAL A 311 14.20 11.30 6.91
N GLY A 312 15.29 10.68 7.39
CA GLY A 312 16.33 9.98 6.62
C GLY A 312 16.28 8.44 6.75
N CYS A 313 17.07 7.69 5.99
CA CYS A 313 17.01 6.23 6.02
C CYS A 313 17.45 5.62 7.34
N THR A 314 16.82 4.51 7.69
CA THR A 314 17.22 3.64 8.80
C THR A 314 17.49 2.23 8.30
N THR A 315 18.18 1.43 9.11
CA THR A 315 18.36 0.00 8.86
C THR A 315 17.10 -0.78 9.15
N SER A 316 16.52 -0.57 10.34
CA SER A 316 15.26 -1.17 10.76
C SER A 316 14.07 -0.25 10.47
N SER A 317 12.88 -0.84 10.44
CA SER A 317 11.62 -0.10 10.39
C SER A 317 11.15 0.25 11.81
N TYR A 318 10.67 1.48 12.01
CA TYR A 318 10.23 1.97 13.31
C TYR A 318 8.83 2.57 13.24
N ARG A 319 8.01 2.30 14.24
CA ARG A 319 6.71 2.94 14.45
C ARG A 319 6.86 4.02 15.51
N ILE A 320 6.34 5.22 15.24
CA ILE A 320 6.36 6.36 16.15
C ILE A 320 4.92 6.71 16.49
N ASP A 321 4.52 6.39 17.70
CA ASP A 321 3.21 6.71 18.27
C ASP A 321 3.30 8.07 18.97
N VAL A 322 2.42 9.01 18.63
CA VAL A 322 2.45 10.40 19.12
C VAL A 322 1.26 10.69 20.00
N PHE A 323 1.52 11.29 21.16
CA PHE A 323 0.52 11.64 22.16
C PHE A 323 0.66 13.11 22.61
N THR A 324 -0.38 13.62 23.26
CA THR A 324 -0.31 14.89 23.99
C THR A 324 0.73 14.81 25.12
N ALA A 325 1.24 15.96 25.57
CA ALA A 325 2.24 16.02 26.64
C ALA A 325 1.79 15.31 27.94
N GLY A 326 0.49 15.37 28.22
CA GLY A 326 -0.14 14.88 29.44
C GLY A 326 -0.70 13.46 29.36
N ALA A 327 -0.38 12.70 28.31
CA ALA A 327 -0.99 11.39 28.05
C ALA A 327 -0.90 10.45 29.26
N GLU A 328 -2.06 10.08 29.83
CA GLU A 328 -2.15 9.13 30.94
C GLU A 328 -1.88 7.69 30.47
N SER A 329 -2.20 7.41 29.19
CA SER A 329 -1.98 6.12 28.53
C SER A 329 -1.13 6.28 27.28
N THR A 330 -0.17 5.37 27.09
CA THR A 330 0.64 5.24 25.88
C THR A 330 0.19 4.08 24.98
N ALA A 331 -1.02 3.54 25.21
CA ALA A 331 -1.58 2.53 24.34
C ALA A 331 -1.99 3.16 22.98
N PRO A 332 -1.54 2.60 21.84
CA PRO A 332 -1.86 3.10 20.51
C PRO A 332 -3.27 2.68 20.07
N ASP A 333 -4.29 3.14 20.79
CA ASP A 333 -5.70 2.90 20.49
C ASP A 333 -6.36 4.21 20.02
N VAL A 334 -6.60 4.31 18.71
CA VAL A 334 -7.21 5.48 18.05
C VAL A 334 -8.63 5.77 18.57
N VAL A 335 -9.34 4.73 19.04
CA VAL A 335 -10.76 4.83 19.43
C VAL A 335 -10.90 5.04 20.94
N GLY A 336 -10.02 4.43 21.74
CA GLY A 336 -10.09 4.44 23.20
C GLY A 336 -9.16 5.39 23.93
N ASN A 337 -8.10 5.92 23.29
CA ASN A 337 -7.13 6.80 23.93
C ASN A 337 -7.35 8.28 23.55
N PRO A 338 -7.89 9.12 24.46
CA PRO A 338 -8.19 10.52 24.17
C PRO A 338 -6.96 11.39 23.98
N ASP A 339 -5.75 10.88 24.27
CA ASP A 339 -4.48 11.60 24.17
C ASP A 339 -3.65 11.18 22.96
N PHE A 340 -4.08 10.16 22.21
CA PHE A 340 -3.35 9.66 21.05
C PHE A 340 -3.60 10.52 19.81
N ILE A 341 -2.56 11.24 19.37
CA ILE A 341 -2.63 12.17 18.24
C ILE A 341 -2.56 11.43 16.90
N GLY A 342 -1.72 10.40 16.81
CA GLY A 342 -1.55 9.60 15.60
C GLY A 342 -0.22 8.89 15.53
N GLN A 343 0.01 8.17 14.43
CA GLN A 343 1.18 7.32 14.23
C GLN A 343 1.92 7.70 12.95
N VAL A 344 3.25 7.64 12.99
CA VAL A 344 4.12 7.71 11.81
C VAL A 344 4.98 6.46 11.77
N THR A 345 5.08 5.83 10.60
CA THR A 345 6.03 4.72 10.42
C THR A 345 7.21 5.14 9.54
N ARG A 346 8.40 4.76 10.00
CA ARG A 346 9.69 4.96 9.36
C ARG A 346 10.16 3.62 8.81
N LEU A 347 10.04 3.42 7.50
CA LEU A 347 10.50 2.19 6.87
C LEU A 347 12.03 2.14 6.81
N GLY A 348 12.60 1.04 7.31
CA GLY A 348 13.99 0.69 7.18
C GLY A 348 14.30 0.18 5.78
N MET A 349 15.54 0.36 5.35
CA MET A 349 16.02 -0.18 4.09
C MET A 349 16.64 -1.58 4.24
N GLY A 350 16.61 -2.16 5.44
CA GLY A 350 17.29 -3.41 5.78
C GLY A 350 18.77 -3.19 6.12
N ARG A 351 19.53 -4.28 6.27
CA ARG A 351 20.99 -4.26 6.52
C ARG A 351 21.77 -4.36 5.20
N GLY A 352 22.87 -3.62 5.11
CA GLY A 352 23.80 -3.63 3.99
C GLY A 352 24.51 -4.97 3.82
N ARG A 353 25.11 -5.19 2.65
CA ARG A 353 25.83 -6.44 2.29
C ARG A 353 26.92 -6.82 3.31
N ASP A 354 27.47 -5.87 4.05
CA ASP A 354 28.56 -6.08 5.01
C ASP A 354 28.09 -6.12 6.48
N GLY A 355 26.78 -6.25 6.73
CA GLY A 355 26.23 -6.37 8.08
C GLY A 355 26.24 -5.09 8.92
N SER A 356 26.66 -3.95 8.36
CA SER A 356 26.61 -2.63 8.99
C SER A 356 25.98 -1.58 8.05
N GLY A 357 25.09 -0.74 8.58
CA GLY A 357 24.39 0.32 7.84
C GLY A 357 23.31 -0.18 6.87
N PRO A 358 22.48 0.73 6.29
CA PRO A 358 21.45 0.36 5.33
C PRO A 358 22.04 0.03 3.96
N PRO A 359 21.48 -0.94 3.20
CA PRO A 359 21.96 -1.27 1.86
C PRO A 359 21.77 -0.05 0.94
N ASN A 360 22.75 0.22 0.09
CA ASN A 360 22.71 1.30 -0.89
C ASN A 360 22.46 2.68 -0.24
N THR A 361 23.42 3.17 0.54
CA THR A 361 23.42 4.55 1.10
C THR A 361 23.17 5.65 0.05
N ASN A 362 23.38 5.35 -1.24
CA ASN A 362 23.08 6.23 -2.38
C ASN A 362 21.58 6.33 -2.73
N ARG A 363 20.72 5.41 -2.29
CA ARG A 363 19.24 5.48 -2.42
C ARG A 363 18.60 6.35 -1.33
N CYS A 364 19.37 6.81 -0.35
CA CYS A 364 18.86 7.67 0.69
C CYS A 364 18.59 9.07 0.18
N ARG A 365 17.30 9.43 0.19
CA ARG A 365 16.80 10.69 -0.35
C ARG A 365 17.51 11.89 0.28
N LYS A 366 18.17 12.69 -0.56
CA LYS A 366 18.68 14.02 -0.23
C LYS A 366 17.98 15.04 -1.15
N PRO A 367 17.24 16.03 -0.62
CA PRO A 367 17.08 16.37 0.79
C PRO A 367 16.17 15.40 1.56
N THR A 368 16.42 15.30 2.86
CA THR A 368 15.65 14.49 3.82
C THR A 368 14.16 14.80 3.77
N ALA A 369 13.32 13.80 3.98
CA ALA A 369 11.88 14.00 3.89
C ALA A 369 11.30 14.76 5.10
N THR A 370 10.07 15.23 4.95
CA THR A 370 9.24 15.74 6.05
C THR A 370 8.00 14.85 6.15
N ARG A 371 7.58 14.51 7.37
CA ARG A 371 6.30 13.84 7.67
C ARG A 371 5.47 14.75 8.55
N VAL A 372 4.16 14.74 8.36
CA VAL A 372 3.23 15.64 9.05
C VAL A 372 2.01 14.87 9.49
N LEU A 373 1.61 14.99 10.76
CA LEU A 373 0.33 14.54 11.28
C LEU A 373 -0.55 15.76 11.59
N CYS A 374 -1.83 15.69 11.24
CA CYS A 374 -2.82 16.69 11.65
C CYS A 374 -3.20 16.45 13.12
N ALA A 375 -3.02 17.45 13.98
CA ALA A 375 -3.43 17.39 15.38
C ALA A 375 -4.65 18.28 15.67
N GLY A 376 -5.43 18.65 14.64
CA GLY A 376 -6.53 19.62 14.74
C GLY A 376 -7.57 19.28 15.81
N LYS A 377 -7.85 17.99 16.04
CA LYS A 377 -8.76 17.51 17.11
C LYS A 377 -8.25 17.87 18.53
N PHE A 378 -6.96 18.11 18.68
CA PHE A 378 -6.28 18.42 19.94
C PHE A 378 -5.98 19.91 20.10
N LYS A 379 -6.59 20.76 19.27
CA LYS A 379 -6.33 22.20 19.26
C LYS A 379 -6.52 22.86 20.62
N ASP A 380 -7.53 22.45 21.38
CA ASP A 380 -7.82 23.02 22.69
C ASP A 380 -6.90 22.47 23.79
N SER A 381 -6.28 21.32 23.54
CA SER A 381 -5.37 20.62 24.47
C SER A 381 -3.89 20.87 24.18
N LEU A 382 -3.56 21.56 23.09
CA LEU A 382 -2.19 21.86 22.67
C LEU A 382 -1.97 23.37 22.60
N SER A 383 -0.78 23.80 23.00
CA SER A 383 -0.29 25.18 22.92
C SER A 383 0.98 25.29 22.09
N LYS A 384 1.33 26.51 21.65
CA LYS A 384 2.56 26.74 20.87
C LYS A 384 3.79 26.41 21.73
N GLY A 385 4.58 25.44 21.26
CA GLY A 385 5.81 25.02 21.92
C GLY A 385 5.63 23.87 22.91
N ASP A 386 4.45 23.27 22.99
CA ASP A 386 4.24 22.09 23.81
C ASP A 386 5.14 20.94 23.36
N ALA A 387 5.71 20.26 24.35
CA ALA A 387 6.38 19.00 24.13
C ALA A 387 5.33 17.92 23.80
N LEU A 388 5.65 17.04 22.87
CA LEU A 388 4.82 15.88 22.56
C LEU A 388 5.45 14.65 23.18
N LYS A 389 4.62 13.75 23.68
CA LYS A 389 5.11 12.45 24.14
C LYS A 389 5.11 11.51 22.94
N ILE A 390 6.23 10.82 22.72
CA ILE A 390 6.33 9.83 21.65
C ILE A 390 6.81 8.49 22.20
N ILE A 391 6.32 7.42 21.59
CA ILE A 391 6.80 6.07 21.79
C ILE A 391 7.32 5.56 20.46
N VAL A 392 8.59 5.16 20.45
CA VAL A 392 9.25 4.63 19.25
C VAL A 392 9.38 3.13 19.43
N THR A 393 8.79 2.35 18.54
CA THR A 393 8.88 0.88 18.54
C THR A 393 9.64 0.42 17.32
N ASP A 394 10.70 -0.36 17.51
CA ASP A 394 11.38 -1.08 16.44
C ASP A 394 10.49 -2.24 15.98
N LEU A 395 10.09 -2.22 14.71
CA LEU A 395 9.17 -3.19 14.14
C LEU A 395 9.84 -4.54 13.86
N GLU A 396 11.17 -4.59 13.69
CA GLU A 396 11.88 -5.87 13.52
C GLU A 396 11.96 -6.66 14.83
N THR A 397 12.17 -5.95 15.95
CA THR A 397 12.37 -6.58 17.27
C THR A 397 11.13 -6.54 18.17
N GLY A 398 10.14 -5.71 17.82
CA GLY A 398 8.95 -5.45 18.63
C GLY A 398 9.23 -4.68 19.92
N LYS A 399 10.44 -4.14 20.10
CA LYS A 399 10.87 -3.47 21.33
C LYS A 399 10.72 -1.96 21.23
N GLU A 400 10.41 -1.33 22.35
CA GLU A 400 10.48 0.13 22.48
C GLU A 400 11.94 0.59 22.47
N VAL A 401 12.20 1.68 21.76
CA VAL A 401 13.50 2.33 21.63
C VAL A 401 13.59 3.43 22.68
N ASP A 402 14.67 3.45 23.44
CA ASP A 402 14.87 4.44 24.49
C ASP A 402 14.97 5.87 23.93
N GLU A 403 14.55 6.86 24.71
CA GLU A 403 14.58 8.28 24.32
C GLU A 403 15.98 8.78 23.98
N GLU A 404 16.99 8.35 24.73
CA GLU A 404 18.39 8.69 24.44
C GLU A 404 18.88 8.12 23.10
N GLU A 405 18.29 7.01 22.65
CA GLU A 405 18.63 6.37 21.38
C GLU A 405 17.90 7.03 20.21
N TYR A 406 16.57 7.15 20.27
CA TYR A 406 15.83 7.71 19.13
C TYR A 406 16.10 9.22 18.94
N THR A 407 16.47 9.97 19.97
CA THR A 407 16.81 11.40 19.82
C THR A 407 18.10 11.63 19.03
N GLN A 408 19.00 10.64 19.00
CA GLN A 408 20.19 10.67 18.15
C GLN A 408 19.87 10.27 16.70
N MET A 409 18.69 9.70 16.44
CA MET A 409 18.24 9.30 15.12
C MET A 409 17.58 10.47 14.39
N SER A 410 18.02 10.71 13.14
CA SER A 410 17.51 11.81 12.33
C SER A 410 16.02 11.62 11.97
N GLY A 411 15.21 12.64 12.29
CA GLY A 411 13.79 12.71 11.97
C GLY A 411 12.85 11.86 12.84
N PHE A 412 13.29 11.51 14.06
CA PHE A 412 12.45 10.85 15.06
C PHE A 412 11.82 11.82 16.06
N VAL A 413 12.39 13.02 16.22
CA VAL A 413 11.88 14.03 17.14
C VAL A 413 10.87 14.94 16.41
N PRO A 414 9.58 14.92 16.79
CA PRO A 414 8.58 15.79 16.18
C PRO A 414 8.68 17.23 16.68
N LYS A 415 8.15 18.15 15.87
CA LYS A 415 7.94 19.56 16.24
C LYS A 415 6.48 19.93 16.05
N LEU A 416 5.90 20.61 17.02
CA LEU A 416 4.56 21.15 16.92
C LEU A 416 4.56 22.45 16.10
N ALA A 417 3.80 22.49 15.02
CA ALA A 417 3.65 23.64 14.14
C ALA A 417 2.17 24.05 14.03
N TRP A 418 1.89 25.34 14.09
CA TRP A 418 0.52 25.86 13.96
C TRP A 418 0.33 26.44 12.57
N LEU A 419 -0.42 25.73 11.72
CA LEU A 419 -0.61 26.06 10.32
C LEU A 419 -2.11 26.34 10.06
N PRO A 420 -2.47 27.13 9.03
CA PRO A 420 -3.87 27.37 8.70
C PRO A 420 -4.62 26.07 8.40
N ASP A 421 -5.86 25.96 8.89
CA ASP A 421 -6.78 24.85 8.56
C ASP A 421 -7.16 24.88 7.06
N TYR A 422 -7.25 23.71 6.41
CA TYR A 422 -7.41 23.57 4.94
C TYR A 422 -8.85 23.31 4.49
#